data_AF-A0A8E5JSJ3-F1
#
_entry.id   AF-A0A8E5JSJ3-F1
#
_cell.length_a   1.000
_cell.length_b   1.000
_cell.length_c   1.000
_cell.angle_alpha   90.00
_cell.angle_beta   90.00
_cell.angle_gamma   90.00
#
_symmetry.space_group_name_H-M   'P 1'
#
loop_
_entity.id
_entity.type
_entity.pdbx_description
1 polymer ?
#
loop_
_entity_poly.entity_id
_entity_poly.type
_entity_poly.pdbx_seq_one_letter_code
_entity_poly.pdbx_strand_id
1 'polypeptide(L)' 'HIDKQTMEIHHDKHHNTYVTKLNSAVEGTDLESKSIEEIVANLDSVPEDIQTAVRNNGGGHLNHSLFWELLTPNSV' A
#
# COMPACT_ATOMS: atom_id res chain seq x y z
N HIS A 1 0.95 22.43 -2.62
CA HIS A 1 0.33 21.90 -3.85
C HIS A 1 1.33 20.99 -4.58
N ILE A 2 0.85 20.14 -5.50
CA ILE A 2 1.63 19.14 -6.25
C ILE A 2 1.19 19.24 -7.72
N ASP A 3 2.11 19.08 -8.68
CA ASP A 3 1.80 19.16 -10.10
C ASP A 3 1.05 17.92 -10.63
N LYS A 4 0.33 18.10 -11.75
CA LYS A 4 -0.52 17.06 -12.34
C LYS A 4 0.25 15.81 -12.76
N GLN A 5 1.39 15.98 -13.43
CA GLN A 5 2.15 14.86 -13.96
C GLN A 5 2.68 13.96 -12.82
N THR A 6 3.13 14.57 -11.73
CA THR A 6 3.49 13.84 -10.51
C THR A 6 2.29 13.07 -9.97
N MET A 7 1.11 13.70 -9.81
CA MET A 7 -0.07 13.01 -9.27
C MET A 7 -0.49 11.81 -10.13
N GLU A 8 -0.50 11.95 -11.46
CA GLU A 8 -0.84 10.86 -12.39
C GLU A 8 0.14 9.69 -12.27
N ILE A 9 1.45 9.95 -12.30
CA ILE A 9 2.46 8.88 -12.23
C ILE A 9 2.49 8.25 -10.84
N HIS A 10 2.41 9.07 -9.78
CA HIS A 10 2.51 8.62 -8.40
C HIS A 10 1.30 7.76 -7.99
N HIS A 11 0.10 8.14 -8.41
CA HIS A 11 -1.09 7.31 -8.20
C HIS A 11 -1.13 6.11 -9.16
N ASP A 12 -1.15 6.33 -10.48
CA ASP A 12 -1.48 5.26 -11.44
C ASP A 12 -0.35 4.26 -11.65
N LYS A 13 0.90 4.63 -11.34
CA LYS A 13 2.08 3.76 -11.52
C LYS A 13 2.66 3.29 -10.20
N HIS A 14 3.06 4.22 -9.33
CA HIS A 14 3.74 3.83 -8.09
C HIS A 14 2.78 3.15 -7.11
N HIS A 15 1.64 3.77 -6.78
CA HIS A 15 0.66 3.15 -5.90
C HIS A 15 0.15 1.82 -6.48
N ASN A 16 -0.18 1.78 -7.77
CA ASN A 16 -0.63 0.55 -8.44
C ASN A 16 0.44 -0.57 -8.41
N THR A 17 1.73 -0.24 -8.47
CA THR A 17 2.82 -1.23 -8.37
C THR A 17 2.83 -1.88 -6.98
N TYR A 18 2.63 -1.10 -5.92
CA TYR A 18 2.53 -1.64 -4.56
C TYR A 18 1.32 -2.56 -4.42
N VAL A 19 0.15 -2.15 -4.92
CA VAL A 19 -1.06 -3.00 -4.90
C VAL A 19 -0.84 -4.31 -5.65
N THR A 20 -0.30 -4.24 -6.87
CA THR A 20 -0.05 -5.43 -7.70
C THR A 20 0.89 -6.41 -7.01
N LYS A 21 2.01 -5.92 -6.46
CA LYS A 21 3.02 -6.75 -5.80
C LYS A 21 2.56 -7.28 -4.44
N LEU A 22 1.74 -6.50 -3.72
CA LEU A 22 1.10 -6.96 -2.49
C LEU A 22 0.16 -8.12 -2.78
N ASN A 23 -0.74 -7.96 -3.76
CA ASN A 23 -1.70 -9.01 -4.13
C ASN A 23 -0.99 -10.31 -4.49
N SER A 24 0.06 -10.25 -5.33
CA SER A 24 0.86 -11.43 -5.65
C SER A 24 1.58 -12.06 -4.45
N ALA A 25 1.90 -11.29 -3.42
CA ALA A 25 2.58 -11.80 -2.22
C ALA A 25 1.61 -12.48 -1.23
N VAL A 26 0.33 -12.09 -1.23
CA VAL A 26 -0.67 -12.61 -0.29
C VAL A 26 -1.64 -13.62 -0.91
N GLU A 27 -1.63 -13.77 -2.24
CA GLU A 27 -2.49 -14.70 -2.99
C GLU A 27 -2.46 -16.12 -2.41
N GLY A 28 -3.65 -16.64 -2.06
CA GLY A 28 -3.78 -18.00 -1.52
C GLY A 28 -3.31 -18.16 -0.06
N THR A 29 -2.97 -17.06 0.62
CA THR A 29 -2.66 -17.05 2.05
C THR A 29 -3.84 -16.53 2.86
N ASP A 30 -3.87 -16.79 4.17
CA ASP A 30 -4.90 -16.23 5.06
C ASP A 30 -4.88 -14.68 5.11
N LEU A 31 -3.77 -14.06 4.70
CA LEU A 31 -3.63 -12.60 4.67
C LEU A 31 -4.49 -11.94 3.57
N GLU A 32 -4.86 -12.67 2.52
CA GLU A 32 -5.68 -12.14 1.41
C GLU A 32 -7.04 -11.60 1.88
N SER A 33 -7.54 -12.14 3.00
CA SER A 33 -8.82 -11.76 3.61
C SER A 33 -8.73 -10.64 4.65
N LYS A 34 -7.51 -10.23 5.04
CA LYS A 34 -7.30 -9.23 6.09
C LYS A 34 -7.25 -7.81 5.53
N SER A 35 -7.57 -6.82 6.36
CA SER A 35 -7.34 -5.43 5.95
C SER A 35 -5.84 -5.11 5.90
N ILE A 36 -5.45 -4.11 5.11
CA ILE A 36 -4.04 -3.74 5.00
C ILE A 36 -3.49 -3.18 6.32
N GLU A 37 -4.32 -2.50 7.11
CA GLU A 37 -3.97 -1.99 8.44
C GLU A 37 -3.65 -3.14 9.40
N GLU A 38 -4.47 -4.19 9.40
CA GLU A 38 -4.25 -5.38 10.24
C GLU A 38 -2.94 -6.09 9.86
N ILE A 39 -2.66 -6.23 8.57
CA ILE A 39 -1.42 -6.86 8.09
C ILE A 39 -0.20 -6.03 8.49
N VAL A 40 -0.22 -4.71 8.27
CA VAL A 40 0.92 -3.82 8.56
C VAL A 40 1.12 -3.64 10.07
N ALA A 41 0.06 -3.66 10.88
CA ALA A 41 0.16 -3.60 12.34
C ALA A 41 0.76 -4.86 12.96
N ASN A 42 0.64 -6.02 12.30
CA ASN A 42 1.07 -7.32 12.81
C ASN A 42 2.10 -7.99 11.88
N LEU A 43 3.08 -7.23 11.36
CA LEU A 43 4.07 -7.73 10.41
C LEU A 43 4.92 -8.89 10.94
N ASP A 44 5.10 -8.99 12.25
CA ASP A 44 5.77 -10.11 12.92
C ASP A 44 5.01 -11.44 12.78
N SER A 45 3.70 -11.39 12.57
CA SER A 45 2.86 -12.57 12.31
C SER A 45 2.82 -13.02 10.84
N VAL A 46 3.42 -12.24 9.93
CA VAL A 46 3.49 -12.58 8.50
C VAL A 46 4.56 -13.65 8.28
N PRO A 47 4.29 -14.71 7.47
CA PRO A 47 5.29 -15.74 7.16
C PRO A 47 6.60 -15.14 6.64
N GLU A 48 7.72 -15.68 7.13
CA GLU A 48 9.06 -15.10 6.95
C GLU A 48 9.44 -14.95 5.47
N ASP A 49 9.04 -15.90 4.63
CA ASP A 49 9.32 -15.94 3.19
C ASP A 49 8.64 -14.82 2.39
N ILE A 50 7.51 -14.29 2.88
CA ILE A 50 6.79 -13.16 2.25
C ILE A 50 6.86 -11.86 3.05
N GLN A 51 7.38 -11.89 4.29
CA GLN A 51 7.35 -10.76 5.22
C GLN A 51 7.95 -9.48 4.63
N THR A 52 9.07 -9.57 3.90
CA THR A 52 9.69 -8.39 3.28
C THR A 52 8.82 -7.84 2.14
N ALA A 53 8.22 -8.71 1.32
CA ALA A 53 7.33 -8.28 0.24
C ALA A 53 6.06 -7.61 0.79
N VAL A 54 5.46 -8.19 1.83
CA VAL A 54 4.29 -7.63 2.52
C VAL A 54 4.63 -6.31 3.22
N ARG A 55 5.77 -6.22 3.92
CA ARG A 55 6.21 -4.97 4.54
C ARG A 55 6.37 -3.85 3.53
N ASN A 56 7.09 -4.10 2.43
CA ASN A 56 7.44 -3.07 1.47
C ASN A 56 6.23 -2.66 0.61
N ASN A 57 5.49 -3.63 0.08
CA ASN A 57 4.37 -3.35 -0.81
C ASN A 57 3.08 -3.06 -0.04
N GLY A 58 2.86 -3.73 1.09
CA GLY A 58 1.74 -3.44 1.97
C GLY A 58 1.86 -2.10 2.69
N GLY A 59 3.06 -1.80 3.21
CA GLY A 59 3.37 -0.45 3.70
C GLY A 59 3.26 0.60 2.59
N GLY A 60 3.74 0.29 1.38
CA GLY A 60 3.55 1.14 0.21
C GLY A 60 2.07 1.44 -0.08
N HIS A 61 1.22 0.41 -0.11
CA HIS A 61 -0.22 0.57 -0.31
C HIS A 61 -0.86 1.43 0.79
N LEU A 62 -0.68 1.07 2.06
CA LEU A 62 -1.28 1.79 3.19
C LEU A 62 -0.84 3.26 3.24
N ASN A 63 0.46 3.53 3.08
CA ASN A 63 0.99 4.89 3.14
C ASN A 63 0.42 5.78 2.03
N HIS A 64 0.25 5.26 0.81
CA HIS A 64 -0.30 6.04 -0.30
C HIS A 64 -1.81 6.20 -0.18
N SER A 65 -2.55 5.17 0.24
CA SER A 65 -3.99 5.30 0.55
C SER A 65 -4.23 6.42 1.57
N LEU A 66 -3.44 6.47 2.65
CA LEU A 66 -3.52 7.56 3.62
C LEU A 66 -3.11 8.92 3.03
N PHE A 67 -2.03 8.95 2.24
CA PHE A 67 -1.53 10.18 1.63
C PHE A 67 -2.60 10.86 0.77
N TRP A 68 -3.35 10.12 -0.05
CA TRP A 68 -4.39 10.69 -0.91
C TRP A 68 -5.56 11.27 -0.11
N GLU A 69 -6.00 10.59 0.95
CA GLU A 69 -7.08 11.08 1.82
C GLU A 69 -6.70 12.32 2.63
N LEU A 70 -5.41 12.51 2.92
CA LEU A 70 -4.90 13.69 3.64
C LEU A 70 -4.70 14.92 2.76
N LEU A 71 -4.73 14.77 1.43
CA LEU A 71 -4.60 15.89 0.51
C LEU A 71 -5.98 16.50 0.20
N THR A 72 -6.08 17.82 0.36
CA THR A 72 -7.26 18.57 -0.08
C THR A 72 -6.84 19.85 -0.81
N PRO A 73 -7.53 20.23 -1.90
CA PRO A 73 -7.32 21.54 -2.51
C PRO A 73 -7.80 22.70 -1.62
N ASN A 74 -8.63 22.41 -0.60
CA ASN A 74 -9.31 23.39 0.25
C ASN A 74 -8.79 23.35 1.70
N SER A 75 -7.48 23.20 1.90
CA SER A 75 -6.92 23.33 3.25
C SER A 75 -7.13 24.74 3.77
N VAL A 76 -7.69 24.86 4.97
CA VAL A 76 -7.89 26.12 5.70
C VAL A 76 -6.75 26.41 6.67
#